data_AF-A0A1F8B0Q7-F1
#
_entry.id   AF-A0A1F8B0Q7-F1
#
_cell.length_a   1.000
_cell.length_b   1.000
_cell.length_c   1.000
_cell.angle_alpha   90.00
_cell.angle_beta   90.00
_cell.angle_gamma   90.00
#
_symmetry.space_group_name_H-M   'P 1'
#
loop_
_entity.id
_entity.type
_entity.pdbx_description
1 polymer ?
#
loop_
_entity_poly.entity_id
_entity_poly.type
_entity_poly.pdbx_seq_one_letter_code
_entity_poly.pdbx_strand_id
1 'polypeptide(L)' 'MLNSEKLKELKNKLKIYEEKLAKEMIGYGGVRHESAASEIKHDKVMVLRAMVFGLKEEIQKLEKNNS' A
#
# COMPACT_ATOMS: atom_id res chain seq x y z
N MET A 1 19.09 12.23 13.35
CA MET A 1 17.81 12.95 13.19
C MET A 1 17.09 12.61 11.88
N LEU A 2 17.76 12.59 10.71
CA LEU A 2 17.12 12.28 9.41
C LEU A 2 16.25 11.01 9.36
N ASN A 3 16.68 9.92 10.01
CA ASN A 3 15.95 8.64 9.93
C ASN A 3 14.57 8.68 10.60
N SER A 4 14.38 9.53 11.62
CA SER A 4 13.09 9.63 12.33
C SER A 4 12.05 10.38 11.51
N GLU A 5 12.45 11.46 10.84
CA GLU A 5 11.57 12.22 9.94
C GLU A 5 11.18 11.39 8.72
N LYS A 6 12.16 10.72 8.09
CA LYS A 6 11.88 9.82 6.97
C LYS A 6 10.95 8.67 7.37
N LEU A 7 11.16 8.07 8.54
CA LEU A 7 10.29 7.00 9.06
C LEU A 7 8.86 7.50 9.29
N LYS A 8 8.71 8.71 9.84
CA LYS A 8 7.40 9.35 10.04
C LYS A 8 6.70 9.61 8.70
N GLU A 9 7.41 10.10 7.69
CA GLU A 9 6.86 10.31 6.35
C GLU A 9 6.42 8.99 5.70
N LEU A 10 7.22 7.94 5.80
CA LEU A 10 6.88 6.63 5.27
C LEU A 10 5.65 6.04 5.96
N LYS A 11 5.54 6.17 7.29
CA LYS A 11 4.35 5.75 8.05
C LYS A 11 3.09 6.53 7.64
N ASN A 12 3.22 7.85 7.40
CA ASN A 12 2.11 8.65 6.89
C ASN A 12 1.70 8.23 5.48
N LYS A 13 2.66 8.01 4.57
CA LYS A 13 2.38 7.49 3.22
C LYS A 13 1.72 6.13 3.27
N LEU A 14 2.21 5.23 4.12
CA LEU A 14 1.64 3.91 4.33
C LEU A 14 0.16 4.02 4.72
N LYS A 15 -0.17 4.84 5.71
CA LYS A 15 -1.55 5.06 6.15
C LYS A 15 -2.44 5.53 5.00
N ILE A 16 -1.98 6.50 4.19
CA ILE A 16 -2.73 7.01 3.04
C ILE A 16 -3.01 5.90 2.02
N TYR A 17 -2.02 5.06 1.71
CA TYR A 17 -2.20 3.97 0.76
C TYR A 17 -3.05 2.83 1.32
N GLU A 18 -2.96 2.53 2.62
CA GLU A 18 -3.84 1.57 3.29
C GLU A 18 -5.30 2.04 3.28
N GLU A 19 -5.57 3.32 3.54
CA GLU A 19 -6.92 3.89 3.44
C GLU A 19 -7.46 3.85 2.01
N LYS A 20 -6.63 4.16 1.01
CA LYS A 20 -7.02 4.03 -0.41
C LYS A 20 -7.30 2.58 -0.76
N LEU A 21 -6.45 1.64 -0.36
CA LEU A 21 -6.63 0.22 -0.59
C LEU A 21 -7.93 -0.28 0.04
N ALA A 22 -8.22 0.10 1.28
CA ALA A 22 -9.45 -0.26 1.97
C ALA A 22 -10.69 0.22 1.19
N LYS A 23 -10.67 1.45 0.67
CA LYS A 23 -11.76 1.99 -0.16
C LYS A 23 -11.95 1.20 -1.46
N GLU A 24 -10.87 0.90 -2.18
CA GLU A 24 -10.95 0.13 -3.43
C GLU A 24 -11.35 -1.34 -3.20
N MET A 25 -11.04 -1.88 -2.02
CA MET A 25 -11.44 -3.22 -1.63
C MET A 25 -12.94 -3.34 -1.28
N ILE A 26 -13.65 -2.23 -1.02
CA ILE A 26 -15.09 -2.27 -0.81
C ILE A 26 -15.78 -2.77 -2.09
N GLY A 27 -16.53 -3.86 -1.96
CA GLY A 27 -17.21 -4.51 -3.08
C GLY A 27 -16.24 -5.07 -4.14
N TYR A 28 -15.00 -5.39 -3.76
CA TYR A 28 -14.05 -6.07 -4.62
C TYR A 28 -13.95 -7.55 -4.22
N GLY A 29 -14.38 -8.44 -5.10
CA GLY A 29 -14.43 -9.89 -4.83
C GLY A 29 -13.08 -10.61 -4.92
N GLY A 30 -11.98 -9.90 -5.21
CA GLY A 30 -10.65 -10.51 -5.30
C GLY A 30 -10.32 -11.20 -6.63
N VAL A 31 -11.27 -11.24 -7.57
CA VAL A 31 -11.14 -11.92 -8.86
C VAL A 31 -11.20 -10.90 -10.00
N ARG A 32 -10.39 -11.12 -11.03
CA ARG A 32 -10.45 -10.41 -12.32
C ARG A 32 -11.58 -11.02 -13.14
N HIS A 33 -12.66 -10.28 -13.40
CA HIS A 33 -13.70 -10.69 -14.34
C HIS A 33 -13.41 -10.17 -15.75
N GLU A 34 -14.09 -10.72 -16.76
CA GLU A 34 -13.95 -10.34 -18.17
C GLU A 34 -14.45 -8.91 -18.50
N SER A 35 -15.12 -8.24 -17.55
CA SER A 35 -15.53 -6.86 -17.75
C SER A 35 -14.37 -5.90 -17.53
N ALA A 36 -14.17 -4.96 -18.45
CA ALA A 36 -13.12 -3.94 -18.37
C ALA A 36 -13.11 -3.20 -17.01
N ALA A 37 -14.29 -2.94 -16.43
CA ALA A 37 -14.40 -2.32 -15.11
C ALA A 37 -13.82 -3.19 -13.97
N SER A 38 -13.98 -4.52 -14.05
CA SER A 38 -13.41 -5.46 -13.09
C SER A 38 -11.91 -5.57 -13.24
N GLU A 39 -11.39 -5.58 -14.47
CA GLU A 39 -9.95 -5.59 -14.75
C GLU A 39 -9.27 -4.33 -14.20
N ILE A 40 -9.82 -3.15 -14.49
CA ILE A 40 -9.30 -1.89 -13.96
C ILE A 40 -9.32 -1.87 -12.43
N LYS A 41 -10.40 -2.37 -11.81
CA LYS A 41 -10.50 -2.45 -10.35
C LYS A 41 -9.48 -3.43 -9.75
N HIS A 42 -9.31 -4.60 -10.39
CA HIS A 42 -8.32 -5.60 -10.00
C HIS A 42 -6.90 -5.02 -10.05
N ASP A 43 -6.51 -4.44 -11.17
CA ASP A 43 -5.17 -3.88 -11.37
C ASP A 43 -4.89 -2.75 -10.37
N LYS A 44 -5.88 -1.88 -10.14
CA LYS A 44 -5.77 -0.81 -9.14
C LYS A 44 -5.56 -1.34 -7.73
N VAL A 45 -6.29 -2.39 -7.33
CA VAL A 45 -6.09 -3.06 -6.04
C VAL A 45 -4.70 -3.70 -5.95
N MET A 46 -4.22 -4.34 -7.03
CA MET A 46 -2.89 -4.96 -7.04
C MET A 46 -1.77 -3.94 -6.92
N VAL A 47 -1.86 -2.81 -7.62
CA VAL A 47 -0.90 -1.70 -7.48
C VAL A 47 -0.91 -1.16 -6.05
N LEU A 48 -2.08 -0.91 -5.46
CA LEU A 48 -2.18 -0.42 -4.08
C LEU A 48 -1.61 -1.42 -3.06
N ARG A 49 -1.83 -2.72 -3.26
CA ARG A 49 -1.22 -3.78 -2.43
C ARG A 49 0.30 -3.76 -2.53
N ALA A 50 0.84 -3.68 -3.74
CA ALA A 50 2.28 -3.62 -3.96
C ALA A 50 2.90 -2.38 -3.29
N MET A 51 2.25 -1.22 -3.39
CA MET A 51 2.69 0.01 -2.74
C MET A 51 2.71 -0.11 -1.21
N VAL A 52 1.63 -0.65 -0.61
CA VAL A 52 1.55 -0.90 0.84
C VAL A 52 2.62 -1.87 1.29
N PHE A 53 2.83 -2.96 0.54
CA PHE A 53 3.83 -3.97 0.85
C PHE A 53 5.26 -3.38 0.81
N GLY A 54 5.61 -2.67 -0.26
CA GLY A 54 6.92 -2.03 -0.39
C GLY A 54 7.19 -1.00 0.71
N LEU A 55 6.19 -0.19 1.08
CA LEU A 55 6.32 0.75 2.19
C LEU A 55 6.54 0.05 3.54
N LYS A 56 5.83 -1.06 3.80
CA LYS A 56 6.04 -1.87 5.02
C LYS A 56 7.45 -2.45 5.07
N GLU A 57 7.95 -2.97 3.96
CA GLU A 57 9.33 -3.47 3.88
C GLU A 57 10.37 -2.37 4.13
N GLU A 58 10.19 -1.19 3.53
CA GLU A 58 11.11 -0.07 3.72
C GLU A 58 11.12 0.41 5.17
N ILE A 59 9.93 0.54 5.78
CA ILE A 59 9.78 0.87 7.20
C ILE A 59 10.50 -0.16 8.07
N GLN A 60 10.27 -1.45 7.84
CA GLN A 60 10.89 -2.52 8.62
C GLN A 60 12.42 -2.52 8.48
N LYS A 61 12.94 -2.29 7.27
CA LYS A 61 14.40 -2.18 7.02
C LYS A 61 14.98 -0.99 7.78
N LEU A 62 14.30 0.16 7.75
CA LEU A 62 14.73 1.34 8.50
C LEU A 62 14.68 1.10 10.02
N GLU A 63 13.63 0.48 10.55
CA GLU A 63 13.52 0.20 11.98
C GLU A 63 14.61 -0.77 12.47
N LYS A 64 14.91 -1.81 11.67
CA LYS A 64 16.02 -2.74 11.97
C LYS A 64 17.39 -2.07 11.93
N ASN A 65 17.63 -1.18 10.97
CA ASN A 65 18.91 -0.45 10.86
C ASN A 65 19.12 0.61 11.96
N ASN A 66 18.08 0.97 12.72
CA ASN A 66 18.17 1.90 13.85
C ASN A 66 18.10 1.20 15.22
N SER A 67 18.03 -0.14 15.26
CA SER A 67 18.11 -0.97 16.47
C SER A 67 19.51 -1.50 16.68
#